data_AF-A0A957Y7L2-F1
#
_entry.id   AF-A0A957Y7L2-F1
#
_cell.length_a   1.000
_cell.length_b   1.000
_cell.length_c   1.000
_cell.angle_alpha   90.00
_cell.angle_beta   90.00
_cell.angle_gamma   90.00
#
_symmetry.space_group_name_H-M   'P 1'
#
loop_
_entity.id
_entity.type
_entity.pdbx_description
1 polymer ?
#
loop_
_entity_poly.entity_id
_entity_poly.type
_entity_poly.pdbx_seq_one_letter_code
_entity_poly.pdbx_strand_id
1 'polypeptide(L)' 'YAAIHEYGGIIRARRAPYLVFKVKGQWVSVKQVRIRQKKFWRGVTPSNMAVKIRQRTEEIVRRVR' A
#
# COMPACT_ATOMS: atom_id res chain seq x y z
N TYR A 1 6.70 -4.29 12.28
CA TYR A 1 6.49 -4.09 10.83
C TYR A 1 7.03 -2.71 10.47
N ALA A 2 8.05 -2.58 9.62
CA ALA A 2 8.85 -1.35 9.51
C ALA A 2 8.12 -0.18 8.83
N ALA A 3 8.40 1.06 9.25
CA ALA A 3 7.75 2.29 8.75
C ALA A 3 7.77 2.44 7.22
N ILE A 4 8.81 1.93 6.56
CA ILE A 4 8.93 1.99 5.09
C ILE A 4 7.87 1.15 4.36
N HIS A 5 7.25 0.16 5.02
CA HIS A 5 6.15 -0.61 4.47
C HIS A 5 4.81 0.14 4.51
N GLU A 6 4.66 1.10 5.44
CA GLU A 6 3.44 1.89 5.65
C GLU A 6 3.46 3.19 4.83
N TYR A 7 4.58 3.93 4.89
CA TYR A 7 4.72 5.23 4.24
C TYR A 7 5.38 5.15 2.86
N GLY A 8 5.96 4.01 2.50
CA GLY A 8 6.87 3.92 1.37
C GLY A 8 8.18 4.67 1.65
N GLY A 9 9.03 4.79 0.63
CA GLY A 9 10.29 5.49 0.76
C GLY A 9 11.32 5.08 -0.28
N ILE A 10 12.51 5.67 -0.21
CA ILE A 10 13.64 5.30 -1.08
C ILE A 10 14.68 4.60 -0.21
N ILE A 11 15.01 3.36 -0.57
CA ILE A 11 16.14 2.62 0.00
C ILE A 11 17.34 2.83 -0.90
N ARG A 12 18.47 3.24 -0.33
CA ARG A 12 19.72 3.48 -1.07
C ARG A 12 20.82 2.59 -0.49
N ALA A 13 21.71 2.12 -1.36
CA ALA A 13 22.93 1.45 -0.92
C ALA A 13 23.80 2.49 -0.18
N ARG A 14 24.10 2.24 1.11
CA ARG A 14 24.87 3.18 1.96
C ARG A 14 26.35 2.83 2.08
N ARG A 15 26.65 1.58 2.43
CA ARG A 15 28.03 1.10 2.64
C ARG A 15 28.54 0.21 1.51
N ALA A 16 27.61 -0.48 0.83
CA ALA A 16 27.89 -1.28 -0.36
C ALA A 16 27.60 -0.46 -1.62
N PRO A 17 28.24 -0.77 -2.76
CA PRO A 17 28.00 -0.07 -4.03
C PRO A 17 26.60 -0.33 -4.60
N TYR A 18 26.00 -1.48 -4.29
CA TYR A 18 24.69 -1.89 -4.79
C TYR A 18 23.85 -2.61 -3.74
N LEU A 19 22.53 -2.49 -3.86
CA LEU A 19 21.55 -3.37 -3.23
C LEU A 19 21.30 -4.55 -4.15
N VAL A 20 21.22 -5.75 -3.59
CA VAL A 20 20.98 -6.98 -4.36
C VAL A 20 19.64 -7.56 -3.96
N PHE A 21 18.79 -7.83 -4.94
CA PHE A 21 17.45 -8.38 -4.75
C PHE A 21 17.27 -9.62 -5.62
N LYS A 22 16.49 -10.59 -5.12
CA LYS A 22 15.97 -11.67 -5.94
C LYS A 22 14.54 -11.34 -6.35
N VAL A 23 14.33 -11.05 -7.63
CA VAL A 23 13.03 -10.67 -8.20
C VAL A 23 12.63 -11.70 -9.23
N LYS A 24 11.50 -12.39 -9.02
CA LYS A 24 11.00 -13.45 -9.92
C LYS A 24 12.06 -14.49 -10.32
N GLY A 25 12.91 -14.88 -9.36
CA GLY A 25 13.97 -15.87 -9.58
C GLY A 25 15.28 -15.31 -10.15
N GLN A 26 15.31 -14.05 -10.58
CA GLN A 26 16.51 -13.39 -11.11
C GLN A 26 17.17 -12.51 -10.05
N TRP A 27 18.50 -12.47 -10.05
CA TRP A 27 19.26 -11.55 -9.21
C TRP A 27 19.39 -10.19 -9.90
N VAL A 28 19.03 -9.13 -9.19
CA VAL A 28 19.01 -7.76 -9.69
C VAL A 28 19.81 -6.88 -8.74
N SER A 29 20.80 -6.16 -9.25
CA SER A 29 21.63 -5.23 -8.49
C SER A 29 21.32 -3.78 -8.87
N VAL A 30 20.97 -2.94 -7.89
CA VAL A 30 20.59 -1.54 -8.11
C VAL A 30 21.14 -0.61 -7.03
N LYS A 31 21.43 0.65 -7.37
CA LYS A 31 21.91 1.66 -6.40
C LYS A 31 20.83 2.10 -5.42
N GLN A 32 19.56 2.09 -5.86
CA GLN A 32 18.41 2.49 -5.06
C GLN A 32 17.14 1.78 -5.50
N VAL A 33 16.19 1.62 -4.56
CA VAL A 33 14.83 1.13 -4.82
C VAL A 33 13.83 2.11 -4.24
N ARG A 34 12.82 2.47 -5.04
CA ARG A 34 11.67 3.24 -4.59
C ARG A 34 10.54 2.29 -4.21
N ILE A 35 10.20 2.25 -2.93
CA ILE A 35 9.02 1.55 -2.43
C ILE A 35 7.84 2.53 -2.48
N ARG A 36 6.81 2.18 -3.26
CA ARG A 36 5.58 2.97 -3.34
C ARG A 36 4.78 2.79 -2.05
N GLN A 37 4.24 3.89 -1.53
CA GLN A 37 3.31 3.86 -0.41
C GLN A 37 2.08 2.99 -0.76
N LYS A 38 1.73 2.05 0.11
CA LYS A 38 0.51 1.26 -0.05
C LYS A 38 -0.69 2.03 0.51
N LYS A 39 -1.52 2.59 -0.37
CA LYS A 39 -2.75 3.35 -0.02
C LYS A 39 -3.74 2.58 0.87
N PHE A 40 -3.71 1.25 0.85
CA PHE A 40 -4.69 0.39 1.52
C PHE A 40 -4.79 0.59 3.04
N TRP A 41 -3.75 1.10 3.69
CA TRP A 41 -3.75 1.24 5.15
C TRP A 41 -4.20 2.61 5.68
N ARG A 42 -4.36 3.63 4.81
CA ARG A 42 -4.74 4.99 5.22
C ARG A 42 -6.20 5.37 4.92
N GLY A 43 -6.92 4.56 4.15
CA GLY A 43 -8.27 4.91 3.65
C GLY A 43 -9.44 4.23 4.36
N VAL A 44 -9.18 3.30 5.28
CA VAL A 44 -10.21 2.44 5.85
C VAL A 44 -10.16 2.54 7.37
N THR A 45 -10.71 3.61 7.92
CA THR A 45 -11.18 3.57 9.30
C THR A 45 -12.48 2.75 9.36
N PRO A 46 -12.73 1.99 10.43
CA PRO A 46 -13.99 1.25 10.60
C PRO A 46 -15.23 2.15 10.41
N SER A 47 -15.11 3.41 10.82
CA SER A 47 -16.12 4.46 10.63
C SER A 47 -16.43 4.75 9.16
N ASN A 48 -15.43 4.87 8.29
CA ASN A 48 -15.64 5.14 6.87
C ASN A 48 -16.28 3.95 6.13
N MET A 49 -16.01 2.72 6.57
CA MET A 49 -16.65 1.51 6.04
C MET A 49 -18.13 1.45 6.44
N ALA A 50 -18.44 1.72 7.71
CA ALA A 50 -19.81 1.72 8.22
C ALA A 50 -20.69 2.75 7.48
N VAL A 51 -20.16 3.95 7.20
CA VAL A 51 -20.87 4.99 6.43
C VAL A 51 -21.16 4.53 5.00
N LYS A 52 -20.19 3.92 4.32
CA LYS A 52 -20.38 3.42 2.94
C LYS A 52 -21.39 2.27 2.87
N ILE A 53 -21.38 1.36 3.84
CA ILE A 53 -22.34 0.25 3.91
C ILE A 53 -23.75 0.81 4.09
N ARG A 54 -23.96 1.73 5.04
CA ARG A 54 -25.26 2.35 5.29
C ARG A 54 -25.80 3.10 4.07
N GLN A 55 -24.98 3.93 3.44
CA GLN A 55 -25.37 4.67 2.23
C GLN A 55 -25.77 3.72 1.10
N ARG A 56 -25.02 2.63 0.92
CA ARG A 56 -25.34 1.62 -0.10
C ARG A 56 -26.65 0.88 0.21
N THR A 57 -26.91 0.58 1.48
CA THR A 57 -28.18 -0.05 1.90
C THR A 57 -29.36 0.88 1.68
N GLU A 58 -29.25 2.17 2.02
CA GLU A 58 -30.28 3.18 1.77
C GLU A 58 -30.56 3.36 0.28
N GLU A 59 -29.51 3.36 -0.56
CA GLU A 59 -29.63 3.43 -2.02
C GLU A 59 -30.38 2.22 -2.60
N ILE A 60 -30.08 1.01 -2.12
CA ILE A 60 -30.77 -0.22 -2.54
C ILE A 60 -32.23 -0.19 -2.11
N VAL A 61 -32.52 0.19 -0.85
CA VAL A 61 -33.90 0.26 -0.33
C VAL A 61 -34.74 1.28 -1.13
N ARG A 62 -34.17 2.43 -1.49
CA ARG A 62 -34.84 3.42 -2.35
C ARG A 62 -35.13 2.93 -3.77
N ARG A 63 -34.34 1.98 -4.26
CA ARG A 63 -34.45 1.45 -5.63
C ARG A 63 -35.40 0.26 -5.74
N VAL A 64 -35.71 -0.38 -4.62
CA VAL A 64 -36.64 -1.51 -4.50
C VAL A 64 -38.06 -1.05 -4.15
N ARG A 65 -38.23 0.18 -3.66
CA ARG A 65 -39.52 0.82 -3.39
C ARG A 65 -40.03 1.57 -4.61
#